data_AF-A0A0P0SIH7-F1
#
_entry.id   AF-A0A0P0SIH7-F1
#
_cell.length_a   1.000
_cell.length_b   1.000
_cell.length_c   1.000
_cell.angle_alpha   90.00
_cell.angle_beta   90.00
_cell.angle_gamma   90.00
#
_symmetry.space_group_name_H-M   'P 1'
#
loop_
_entity.id
_entity.type
_entity.pdbx_description
1 polymer ?
#
loop_
_entity_poly.entity_id
_entity_poly.type
_entity_poly.pdbx_seq_one_letter_code
_entity_poly.pdbx_strand_id
1 'polypeptide(L)'
;MRRRIPNTRTGGLWAALILSAVVLIFLLVFILQNTEPVVINFLWLTGTLPTGVALLFAAIAGVLLVAVPGTGRILQLRREARRT
;
A
#
# COMPACT_ATOMS: atom_id res chain seq x y z
N MET A 1 -17.65 -36.92 -4.75
CA MET A 1 -17.41 -35.85 -5.76
C MET A 1 -17.21 -34.52 -5.04
N ARG A 2 -15.97 -34.11 -4.76
CA ARG A 2 -15.68 -32.84 -4.07
C ARG A 2 -15.87 -31.70 -5.08
N ARG A 3 -16.99 -30.98 -5.04
CA ARG A 3 -17.16 -29.74 -5.83
C ARG A 3 -16.09 -28.76 -5.36
N ARG A 4 -15.05 -28.53 -6.17
CA ARG A 4 -14.16 -27.38 -5.97
C ARG A 4 -15.04 -26.15 -6.22
N ILE A 5 -15.41 -25.46 -5.15
CA ILE A 5 -16.04 -24.15 -5.25
C ILE A 5 -15.01 -23.28 -6.00
N PRO A 6 -15.33 -22.76 -7.20
CA PRO A 6 -14.41 -21.87 -7.88
C PRO A 6 -14.15 -20.69 -6.95
N ASN A 7 -12.88 -20.44 -6.62
CA ASN A 7 -12.51 -19.30 -5.78
C ASN A 7 -13.08 -18.04 -6.45
N THR A 8 -14.17 -17.53 -5.89
CA THR A 8 -14.85 -16.37 -6.44
C THR A 8 -13.92 -15.19 -6.22
N ARG A 9 -13.60 -14.44 -7.28
CA ARG A 9 -12.77 -13.22 -7.19
C ARG A 9 -13.29 -12.24 -6.13
N THR A 10 -14.59 -12.32 -5.84
CA THR A 10 -15.28 -11.63 -4.77
C THR A 10 -14.70 -11.94 -3.39
N GLY A 11 -14.34 -13.20 -3.07
CA GLY A 11 -13.76 -13.55 -1.77
C GLY A 11 -12.39 -12.91 -1.54
N GLY A 12 -11.55 -12.85 -2.57
CA GLY A 12 -10.26 -12.14 -2.51
C GLY A 12 -10.43 -10.63 -2.34
N LEU A 13 -11.44 -10.03 -2.98
CA LEU A 13 -11.75 -8.61 -2.84
C LEU A 13 -12.24 -8.27 -1.43
N TRP A 14 -13.14 -9.08 -0.86
CA TRP A 14 -13.62 -8.89 0.52
C TRP A 14 -12.49 -8.97 1.56
N ALA A 15 -11.57 -9.94 1.43
CA ALA A 15 -10.42 -10.04 2.30
C ALA A 15 -9.49 -8.81 2.16
N ALA A 16 -9.26 -8.33 0.94
CA ALA A 16 -8.45 -7.13 0.70
C ALA A 16 -9.10 -5.86 1.27
N LEU A 17 -10.44 -5.74 1.18
CA LEU A 17 -11.17 -4.61 1.76
C LEU A 17 -11.09 -4.59 3.29
N ILE A 18 -11.27 -5.75 3.94
CA ILE A 18 -11.12 -5.86 5.39
C ILE A 18 -9.69 -5.51 5.82
N LEU A 19 -8.69 -6.06 5.13
CA LEU A 19 -7.29 -5.74 5.41
C LEU A 19 -7.00 -4.25 5.25
N SER A 20 -7.51 -3.63 4.18
CA SER A 20 -7.36 -2.20 3.92
C SER A 20 -8.01 -1.35 5.00
N ALA A 21 -9.20 -1.74 5.47
CA ALA A 21 -9.91 -1.04 6.55
C ALA A 21 -9.14 -1.12 7.87
N VAL A 22 -8.58 -2.29 8.21
CA VAL A 22 -7.74 -2.46 9.41
C VAL A 22 -6.51 -1.56 9.33
N VAL A 23 -5.80 -1.56 8.20
CA VAL A 23 -4.64 -0.69 7.98
C VAL A 23 -5.05 0.78 8.12
N LEU A 24 -6.17 1.19 7.54
CA LEU A 24 -6.67 2.57 7.62
C LEU A 24 -6.92 3.00 9.06
N ILE A 25 -7.51 2.14 9.90
CA ILE A 25 -7.73 2.44 11.33
C ILE A 25 -6.40 2.68 12.04
N PHE A 26 -5.40 1.81 11.84
CA PHE A 26 -4.08 1.99 12.42
C PHE A 26 -3.43 3.31 11.99
N LEU A 27 -3.55 3.66 10.70
CA LEU A 27 -3.04 4.93 10.19
C LEU A 27 -3.74 6.13 10.83
N LEU A 28 -5.06 6.09 11.00
CA LEU A 28 -5.81 7.16 11.65
C LEU A 28 -5.36 7.34 13.11
N VAL A 29 -5.29 6.25 13.88
CA VAL A 29 -4.79 6.29 15.27
C VAL A 29 -3.39 6.89 15.32
N PHE A 30 -2.51 6.44 14.42
CA PHE A 30 -1.15 6.93 14.33
C PHE A 30 -1.09 8.44 14.01
N ILE A 31 -1.87 8.94 13.05
CA ILE A 31 -1.96 10.39 12.74
C ILE A 31 -2.44 11.16 13.96
N LEU A 32 -3.57 10.73 14.56
CA LEU A 32 -4.20 11.44 15.67
C LEU A 32 -3.31 11.49 16.91
N GLN A 33 -2.46 10.47 17.12
CA GLN A 33 -1.52 10.43 18.25
C GLN A 33 -0.21 11.19 17.97
N ASN A 34 0.15 11.40 16.70
CA ASN A 34 1.46 11.96 16.31
C ASN A 34 1.30 13.29 15.57
N THR A 35 0.53 14.21 16.14
CA THR A 35 0.32 15.56 15.61
C THR A 35 1.47 16.53 15.90
N GLU A 36 2.34 16.20 16.85
CA GLU A 36 3.50 17.03 17.21
C GLU A 36 4.46 17.18 16.02
N PRO A 37 4.79 18.42 15.62
CA PRO A 37 5.72 18.69 14.53
C PRO A 37 7.14 18.25 14.88
N VAL A 38 7.79 17.53 13.98
CA VAL A 38 9.21 17.14 14.09
C VAL A 38 9.99 17.75 12.93
N VAL A 39 11.22 18.18 13.23
CA VAL A 39 12.17 18.68 12.24
C VAL A 39 12.75 17.50 11.47
N ILE A 40 12.65 17.58 10.14
CA ILE A 40 13.16 16.58 9.20
C ILE A 40 14.28 17.24 8.40
N ASN A 41 15.45 16.62 8.44
CA ASN A 41 16.61 17.03 7.66
C ASN A 41 16.81 16.01 6.54
N PHE A 42 16.73 16.46 5.29
CA PHE A 42 16.92 15.64 4.10
C PHE A 42 17.94 16.29 3.17
N LEU A 43 19.17 15.76 3.18
CA LEU A 43 20.31 16.31 2.43
C LEU A 43 20.54 17.80 2.77
N TRP A 44 20.19 18.73 1.88
CA TRP A 44 20.27 20.18 2.07
C TRP A 44 18.92 20.83 2.39
N LEU A 45 17.84 20.06 2.52
CA LEU A 45 16.50 20.54 2.82
C LEU A 45 16.16 20.28 4.30
N THR A 46 15.67 21.31 4.96
CA THR A 46 15.11 21.25 6.33
C THR A 46 13.64 21.62 6.26
N GLY A 47 12.78 20.78 6.82
CA GLY A 47 11.34 21.04 6.90
C GLY A 47 10.75 20.48 8.18
N THR A 48 9.57 20.97 8.56
CA THR A 48 8.85 20.50 9.75
C THR A 48 7.51 19.91 9.33
N LEU A 49 7.27 18.66 9.69
CA LEU A 49 5.97 18.02 9.50
C LEU A 49 5.59 17.26 10.77
N PRO A 50 4.28 17.09 11.05
CA PRO A 50 3.84 16.14 12.06
C PRO A 50 4.44 14.76 11.77
N THR A 51 4.95 14.09 12.81
CA THR A 51 5.59 12.77 12.68
C THR A 51 4.65 11.77 11.97
N GLY A 52 3.35 11.87 12.25
CA GLY A 52 2.31 11.10 11.59
C GLY A 52 2.33 11.24 10.06
N VAL A 53 2.39 12.48 9.58
CA VAL A 53 2.37 12.81 8.15
C VAL A 53 3.66 12.35 7.48
N ALA A 54 4.81 12.55 8.11
CA ALA A 54 6.11 12.15 7.59
C ALA A 54 6.21 10.65 7.32
N LEU A 55 5.80 9.83 8.30
CA LEU A 55 5.84 8.37 8.18
C LEU A 55 4.83 7.83 7.16
N LEU A 56 3.67 8.48 7.01
CA LEU A 56 2.72 8.14 5.94
C LEU A 56 3.29 8.36 4.55
N PHE A 57 3.90 9.52 4.31
CA PHE A 57 4.55 9.79 3.02
C PHE A 57 5.68 8.80 2.75
N ALA A 58 6.48 8.44 3.76
CA ALA A 58 7.51 7.41 3.63
C ALA A 58 6.92 6.04 3.26
N ALA A 59 5.82 5.63 3.90
CA ALA A 59 5.12 4.39 3.57
C ALA A 59 4.57 4.40 2.13
N ILE A 60 3.93 5.49 1.71
CA ILE A 60 3.42 5.66 0.34
C ILE A 60 4.56 5.57 -0.68
N ALA A 61 5.68 6.26 -0.43
CA ALA A 61 6.86 6.20 -1.29
C ALA A 61 7.39 4.76 -1.44
N GLY A 62 7.47 4.01 -0.34
CA GLY A 62 7.85 2.60 -0.34
C GLY A 62 6.88 1.73 -1.16
N VAL A 63 5.57 1.92 -1.00
CA VAL A 63 4.55 1.21 -1.79
C VAL A 63 4.68 1.53 -3.28
N LEU A 64 4.85 2.80 -3.65
CA LEU A 64 5.02 3.21 -5.04
C LEU A 64 6.26 2.56 -5.67
N LEU A 65 7.39 2.53 -4.95
CA LEU A 65 8.61 1.87 -5.40
C LEU A 65 8.41 0.37 -5.70
N VAL A 66 7.58 -0.33 -4.93
CA VAL A 66 7.28 -1.76 -5.13
C VAL A 66 6.19 -1.98 -6.18
N ALA A 67 5.19 -1.09 -6.23
CA ALA A 67 4.04 -1.22 -7.13
C ALA A 67 4.44 -1.10 -8.61
N VAL A 68 5.42 -0.24 -8.93
CA VAL A 68 5.90 -0.04 -10.31
C VAL A 68 6.45 -1.32 -10.95
N PRO A 69 7.48 -2.00 -10.37
CA PRO A 69 8.00 -3.24 -10.94
C PRO A 69 7.00 -4.40 -10.81
N GLY A 70 6.19 -4.45 -9.75
CA GLY A 70 5.16 -5.46 -9.58
C GLY A 70 4.10 -5.41 -10.69
N THR A 71 3.60 -4.21 -10.99
CA THR A 71 2.64 -3.99 -12.08
C THR A 71 3.27 -4.28 -13.44
N GLY A 72 4.52 -3.86 -13.64
CA GLY A 72 5.29 -4.16 -14.85
C GLY A 72 5.37 -5.67 -15.12
N ARG A 73 5.74 -6.47 -14.12
CA ARG A 73 5.81 -7.94 -14.24
C ARG A 73 4.45 -8.58 -14.55
N ILE A 74 3.37 -8.12 -13.91
CA ILE A 74 2.02 -8.63 -14.19
C ILE A 74 1.59 -8.31 -15.63
N LEU A 75 1.92 -7.12 -16.12
CA LEU A 75 1.62 -6.72 -17.50
C LEU A 75 2.47 -7.50 -18.52
N GLN A 76 3.74 -7.78 -18.20
CA GLN A 76 4.61 -8.63 -19.02
C GLN A 76 4.00 -10.04 -19.18
N LEU A 77 3.67 -10.71 -18.07
CA LEU A 77 3.05 -12.04 -18.09
C LEU A 77 1.74 -12.06 -18.89
N ARG A 78 0.93 -11.01 -18.77
CA ARG A 78 -0.33 -10.87 -19.53
C ARG A 78 -0.13 -10.68 -21.04
N ARG A 79 1.01 -10.13 -21.47
CA ARG A 79 1.34 -9.98 -22.90
C ARG A 79 1.84 -11.28 -23.49
N GLU A 80 2.68 -12.02 -22.75
CA GLU A 80 3.17 -13.33 -23.18
C GLU A 80 2.03 -14.37 -23.27
N ALA A 81 1.14 -14.39 -22.27
CA ALA A 81 -0.02 -15.26 -22.26
C ALA A 81 -1.07 -14.96 -23.35
N ARG A 82 -1.00 -13.81 -24.04
CA ARG A 82 -1.86 -13.48 -25.20
C ARG A 82 -1.20 -13.77 -26.55
N ARG A 83 0.11 -14.00 -26.57
CA ARG A 83 0.87 -14.35 -27.78
C ARG A 83 0.97 -15.86 -28.01
N THR A 84 0.63 -16.65 -26.99
CA THR A 84 0.44 -18.11 -27.08
C THR A 84 -1.04 -18.38 -27.31
#